data_AF-D0NBK8-F1
#
_entry.id   AF-D0NBK8-F1
#
_cell.length_a   1.000
_cell.length_b   1.000
_cell.length_c   1.000
_cell.angle_alpha   90.00
_cell.angle_beta   90.00
_cell.angle_gamma   90.00
#
_symmetry.space_group_name_H-M   'P 1'
#
loop_
_entity.id
_entity.type
_entity.pdbx_description
1 polymer ?
#
loop_
_entity_poly.entity_id
_entity_poly.type
_entity_poly.pdbx_seq_one_letter_code
_entity_poly.pdbx_strand_id
1 'polypeptide(L)'
;MRRLVLAALGSLVASFLLIQLQAHLPETRSSVDLEDHVPILAEDALPQTNSLLDLFLPSDPFNVPDVAQLFTQSPDWGAIGSAFEDAIVATFQCLKLWGTFLLLISVPILQALAIAGEAVLPHVLTAAKMAADYVSKMDPLHQALVAVTVLFVGICIRQGYVHKARVQYVRTRRSLELRYRAFVASLSAKWRVVAILLPHFLFFALSYEALYWLPTSLMDVLSSEALFGLLSVGYPLLHSIGVIRQKRLYPKRSRPGATNELMKKFEKISLPDYEWRSYEACLKYWVLWSLAVCVIGMVTLFLPAFVTSFVTAPLHFCNIFLVWMHSPFTRGDIALYTWLSPLVSPYANCIHEREAAVHPEAEEKTNFLIRMLVSLRVVPERHVHLAKDLWSQGPALFGLLFMFTPGFVASRGCSLMGFGFPAYVTIGVLGEKRTRRYEWWIAYFSVAVTVDYLITAIGREIGWIPLFYHVKLLVMMWLQFPYFQGAERIFNACFSSVFIVPERKDE
;
A
#
# COMPACT_ATOMS: atom_id res chain seq x y z
N MET A 1 11.15 29.92 -10.33
CA MET A 1 9.80 30.30 -10.82
C MET A 1 9.79 30.91 -12.23
N ARG A 2 10.70 31.81 -12.62
CA ARG A 2 10.69 32.42 -13.98
C ARG A 2 10.83 31.42 -15.15
N ARG A 3 11.57 30.31 -14.99
CA ARG A 3 11.72 29.29 -16.05
C ARG A 3 10.49 28.38 -16.26
N LEU A 4 9.69 28.16 -15.21
CA LEU A 4 8.46 27.36 -15.30
C LEU A 4 7.30 28.16 -15.91
N VAL A 5 7.25 29.46 -15.61
CA VAL A 5 6.33 30.40 -16.27
C VAL A 5 6.71 30.58 -17.75
N LEU A 6 8.00 30.63 -18.10
CA LEU A 6 8.42 30.68 -19.51
C LEU A 6 8.14 29.37 -20.27
N ALA A 7 8.25 28.20 -19.65
CA ALA A 7 7.92 26.92 -20.28
C ALA A 7 6.40 26.78 -20.48
N ALA A 8 5.59 27.21 -19.50
CA ALA A 8 4.13 27.24 -19.63
C ALA A 8 3.67 28.27 -20.69
N LEU A 9 4.27 29.47 -20.73
CA LEU A 9 4.00 30.45 -21.78
C LEU A 9 4.47 29.94 -23.15
N GLY A 10 5.63 29.27 -23.23
CA GLY A 10 6.15 28.67 -24.44
C GLY A 10 5.23 27.57 -24.99
N SER A 11 4.65 26.75 -24.12
CA SER A 11 3.64 25.75 -24.52
C SER A 11 2.33 26.40 -24.99
N LEU A 12 1.90 27.50 -24.38
CA LEU A 12 0.71 28.24 -24.79
C LEU A 12 0.90 28.96 -26.13
N VAL A 13 2.08 29.53 -26.38
CA VAL A 13 2.44 30.17 -27.65
C VAL A 13 2.62 29.13 -28.76
N ALA A 14 3.20 27.96 -28.46
CA ALA A 14 3.29 26.85 -29.41
C ALA A 14 1.92 26.29 -29.79
N SER A 15 1.02 26.13 -28.83
CA SER A 15 -0.37 25.72 -29.08
C SER A 15 -1.15 26.76 -29.88
N PHE A 16 -0.93 28.06 -29.63
CA PHE A 16 -1.56 29.13 -30.40
C PHE A 16 -1.05 29.20 -31.85
N LEU A 17 0.24 28.95 -32.08
CA LEU A 17 0.83 28.86 -33.42
C LEU A 17 0.37 27.60 -34.17
N LEU A 18 0.14 26.47 -33.49
CA LEU A 18 -0.39 25.25 -34.09
C LEU A 18 -1.85 25.44 -34.55
N ILE A 19 -2.66 26.15 -33.75
CA ILE A 19 -4.06 26.49 -34.08
C ILE A 19 -4.13 27.43 -35.30
N GLN A 20 -3.21 28.39 -35.42
CA GLN A 20 -3.12 29.26 -36.60
C GLN A 20 -2.66 28.50 -37.85
N LEU A 21 -1.77 27.50 -37.70
CA LEU A 21 -1.30 26.67 -38.82
C LEU A 21 -2.39 25.73 -39.35
N GLN A 22 -3.25 25.20 -38.48
CA GLN A 22 -4.38 24.34 -38.86
C GLN A 22 -5.55 25.12 -39.48
N ALA A 23 -5.67 26.42 -39.20
CA ALA A 23 -6.67 27.30 -39.81
C ALA A 23 -6.35 27.71 -41.27
N HIS A 24 -5.22 27.27 -41.84
CA HIS A 24 -4.77 27.64 -43.20
C HIS A 24 -4.61 26.46 -44.18
N LEU A 25 -5.06 25.25 -43.82
CA LEU A 25 -5.12 24.15 -44.80
C LEU A 25 -6.47 24.17 -45.55
N PRO A 26 -6.49 24.22 -46.89
CA PRO A 26 -7.72 24.18 -47.65
C PRO A 26 -8.32 22.77 -47.66
N GLU A 27 -9.58 22.65 -47.27
CA GLU A 27 -10.39 21.43 -47.38
C GLU A 27 -10.44 20.95 -48.83
N THR A 28 -9.92 19.75 -49.08
CA THR A 28 -10.15 19.06 -50.36
C THR A 28 -11.17 17.96 -50.13
N ARG A 29 -12.38 18.18 -50.64
CA ARG A 29 -13.45 17.18 -50.79
C ARG A 29 -13.07 16.15 -51.87
N SER A 30 -13.35 14.88 -51.61
CA SER A 30 -14.04 14.01 -52.58
C SER A 30 -14.49 12.71 -51.91
N SER A 31 -15.82 12.56 -51.83
CA SER A 31 -16.53 11.29 -51.72
C SER A 31 -16.30 10.46 -52.99
N VAL A 32 -15.89 9.21 -52.83
CA VAL A 32 -16.00 8.19 -53.87
C VAL A 32 -16.58 6.94 -53.21
N ASP A 33 -17.79 6.61 -53.63
CA ASP A 33 -18.49 5.36 -53.35
C ASP A 33 -17.67 4.16 -53.88
N LEU A 34 -17.54 3.13 -53.05
CA LEU A 34 -17.24 1.79 -53.53
C LEU A 34 -18.03 0.79 -52.67
N GLU A 35 -19.22 0.47 -53.15
CA GLU A 35 -19.89 -0.79 -52.87
C GLU A 35 -18.98 -1.92 -53.37
N ASP A 36 -18.56 -2.80 -52.48
CA ASP A 36 -18.09 -4.12 -52.88
C ASP A 36 -18.64 -5.18 -51.92
N HIS A 37 -19.20 -6.21 -52.55
CA HIS A 37 -19.99 -7.28 -51.98
C HIS A 37 -19.25 -8.08 -50.89
N VAL A 38 -19.85 -8.16 -49.70
CA VAL A 38 -19.53 -9.19 -48.71
C VAL A 38 -20.24 -10.49 -49.13
N PRO A 39 -19.51 -11.59 -49.41
CA PRO A 39 -20.15 -12.85 -49.70
C PRO A 39 -20.81 -13.40 -48.43
N ILE A 40 -22.11 -13.62 -48.52
CA ILE A 40 -22.92 -14.39 -47.59
C ILE A 40 -22.30 -15.79 -47.50
N LEU A 41 -21.63 -16.05 -46.38
CA LEU A 41 -21.13 -17.38 -46.05
C LEU A 41 -22.31 -18.21 -45.58
N ALA A 42 -22.58 -19.24 -46.37
CA ALA A 42 -23.61 -20.23 -46.15
C ALA A 42 -23.53 -20.84 -44.75
N GLU A 43 -24.72 -21.02 -44.21
CA GLU A 43 -25.09 -21.69 -42.97
C GLU A 43 -24.79 -23.20 -43.08
N ASP A 44 -23.53 -23.62 -43.12
CA ASP A 44 -23.13 -25.04 -43.08
C ASP A 44 -21.64 -25.18 -42.70
N ALA A 45 -21.32 -24.94 -41.42
CA ALA A 45 -20.18 -25.53 -40.69
C ALA A 45 -20.04 -24.84 -39.32
N LEU A 46 -20.96 -25.12 -38.39
CA LEU A 46 -20.67 -24.88 -36.98
C LEU A 46 -19.58 -25.87 -36.56
N PRO A 47 -18.37 -25.44 -36.15
CA PRO A 47 -17.48 -26.35 -35.46
C PRO A 47 -18.15 -26.74 -34.15
N GLN A 48 -18.35 -28.04 -33.94
CA GLN A 48 -18.91 -28.64 -32.74
C GLN A 48 -18.23 -28.07 -31.49
N THR A 49 -18.86 -27.10 -30.84
CA THR A 49 -18.48 -26.55 -29.53
C THR A 49 -18.82 -27.51 -28.38
N ASN A 50 -19.40 -28.68 -28.68
CA ASN A 50 -19.82 -29.69 -27.71
C ASN A 50 -18.69 -30.64 -27.25
N SER A 51 -17.40 -30.30 -27.37
CA SER A 51 -16.32 -31.31 -27.13
C SER A 51 -15.21 -30.92 -26.15
N LEU A 52 -15.26 -29.74 -25.53
CA LEU A 52 -14.28 -29.40 -24.47
C LEU A 52 -14.84 -29.54 -23.06
N LEU A 53 -16.11 -29.19 -22.83
CA LEU A 53 -16.72 -29.36 -21.50
C LEU A 53 -17.00 -30.83 -21.17
N ASP A 54 -17.44 -31.62 -22.15
CA ASP A 54 -17.72 -33.06 -21.98
C ASP A 54 -16.45 -33.91 -21.81
N LEU A 55 -15.28 -33.38 -22.19
CA LEU A 55 -14.00 -34.08 -22.02
C LEU A 55 -13.41 -33.92 -20.61
N PHE A 56 -13.82 -32.87 -19.87
CA PHE A 56 -13.23 -32.50 -18.57
C PHE A 56 -14.20 -32.61 -17.38
N LEU A 57 -15.50 -32.72 -17.62
CA LEU A 57 -16.49 -32.97 -16.57
C LEU A 57 -16.97 -34.42 -16.64
N PRO A 58 -16.64 -35.28 -15.65
CA PRO A 58 -17.30 -36.57 -15.56
C PRO A 58 -18.81 -36.33 -15.40
N SER A 59 -19.59 -36.95 -16.28
CA SER A 59 -21.05 -36.83 -16.36
C SER A 59 -21.80 -37.50 -15.20
N ASP A 60 -21.09 -38.08 -14.24
CA ASP A 60 -21.70 -38.81 -13.14
C ASP A 60 -22.04 -37.88 -11.97
N PRO A 61 -23.30 -37.87 -11.50
CA PRO A 61 -23.70 -37.09 -10.33
C PRO A 61 -22.94 -37.57 -9.10
N PHE A 62 -22.32 -36.62 -8.40
CA PHE A 62 -21.51 -36.85 -7.21
C PHE A 62 -22.34 -37.50 -6.09
N ASN A 63 -22.31 -38.83 -6.00
CA ASN A 63 -23.09 -39.60 -5.03
C ASN A 63 -22.35 -39.66 -3.68
N VAL A 64 -22.95 -39.05 -2.65
CA VAL A 64 -22.48 -39.05 -1.25
C VAL A 64 -22.15 -40.44 -0.67
N PRO A 65 -22.85 -41.56 -0.98
CA PRO A 65 -22.48 -42.88 -0.46
C PRO A 65 -21.14 -43.41 -1.00
N ASP A 66 -20.70 -42.99 -2.19
CA ASP A 66 -19.44 -43.47 -2.78
C ASP A 66 -18.21 -42.87 -2.07
N VAL A 67 -18.36 -41.65 -1.54
CA VAL A 67 -17.34 -40.98 -0.73
C VAL A 67 -17.10 -41.73 0.60
N ALA A 68 -18.14 -42.31 1.20
CA ALA A 68 -18.01 -43.09 2.43
C ALA A 68 -17.29 -44.43 2.21
N GLN A 69 -17.46 -45.06 1.04
CA GLN A 69 -16.70 -46.26 0.65
C GLN A 69 -15.23 -45.96 0.32
N LEU A 70 -14.92 -44.76 -0.16
CA LEU A 70 -13.53 -44.34 -0.42
C LEU A 70 -12.68 -44.25 0.87
N PHE A 71 -13.29 -43.93 2.03
CA PHE A 71 -12.58 -43.87 3.31
C PHE A 71 -12.26 -45.25 3.93
N THR A 72 -12.86 -46.33 3.43
CA THR A 72 -12.60 -47.69 3.93
C THR A 72 -11.58 -48.47 3.11
N GLN A 73 -11.17 -47.94 1.95
CA GLN A 73 -10.14 -48.53 1.09
C GLN A 73 -8.73 -48.05 1.48
N SER A 74 -7.72 -48.93 1.32
CA SER A 74 -6.32 -48.54 1.51
C SER A 74 -5.91 -47.54 0.43
N PRO A 75 -5.20 -46.44 0.77
CA PRO A 75 -4.86 -45.40 -0.19
C PRO A 75 -3.89 -45.92 -1.25
N ASP A 76 -4.32 -45.89 -2.51
CA ASP A 76 -3.44 -46.15 -3.65
C ASP A 76 -2.65 -44.87 -3.97
N TRP A 77 -1.43 -44.82 -3.46
CA TRP A 77 -0.51 -43.70 -3.67
C TRP A 77 -0.15 -43.48 -5.15
N GLY A 78 -0.25 -44.51 -5.99
CA GLY A 78 -0.01 -44.40 -7.43
C GLY A 78 -1.11 -43.62 -8.13
N ALA A 79 -2.37 -43.95 -7.84
CA ALA A 79 -3.54 -43.25 -8.36
C ALA A 79 -3.63 -41.80 -7.88
N ILE A 80 -3.27 -41.53 -6.62
CA ILE A 80 -3.19 -40.16 -6.08
C ILE A 80 -2.11 -39.36 -6.82
N GLY A 81 -0.95 -39.97 -7.09
CA GLY A 81 0.15 -39.34 -7.83
C GLY A 81 -0.25 -38.97 -9.26
N SER A 82 -0.88 -39.88 -10.00
CA SER A 82 -1.34 -39.61 -11.37
C SER A 82 -2.45 -38.56 -11.40
N ALA A 83 -3.42 -38.63 -10.48
CA ALA A 83 -4.47 -37.62 -10.39
C ALA A 83 -3.93 -36.22 -10.06
N PHE A 84 -2.89 -36.13 -9.24
CA PHE A 84 -2.20 -34.87 -8.96
C PHE A 84 -1.43 -34.33 -10.17
N GLU A 85 -0.75 -35.20 -10.92
CA GLU A 85 -0.07 -34.83 -12.17
C GLU A 85 -1.07 -34.31 -13.21
N ASP A 86 -2.18 -35.01 -13.42
CA ASP A 86 -3.25 -34.58 -14.33
C ASP A 86 -3.84 -33.23 -13.91
N ALA A 87 -4.08 -33.03 -12.61
CA ALA A 87 -4.53 -31.75 -12.08
C ALA A 87 -3.53 -30.60 -12.34
N ILE A 88 -2.22 -30.86 -12.20
CA ILE A 88 -1.17 -29.90 -12.52
C ILE A 88 -1.18 -29.56 -14.01
N VAL A 89 -1.21 -30.57 -14.89
CA VAL A 89 -1.21 -30.37 -16.34
C VAL A 89 -2.44 -29.58 -16.80
N ALA A 90 -3.62 -29.96 -16.31
CA ALA A 90 -4.86 -29.23 -16.57
C ALA A 90 -4.78 -27.77 -16.09
N THR A 91 -4.18 -27.53 -14.92
CA THR A 91 -3.96 -26.17 -14.39
C THR A 91 -3.05 -25.34 -15.30
N PHE A 92 -1.96 -25.92 -15.83
CA PHE A 92 -1.06 -25.23 -16.75
C PHE A 92 -1.69 -24.96 -18.12
N GLN A 93 -2.49 -25.88 -18.63
CA GLN A 93 -3.25 -25.66 -19.86
C GLN A 93 -4.30 -24.54 -19.67
N CYS A 94 -5.01 -24.54 -18.54
CA CYS A 94 -5.91 -23.47 -18.15
C CYS A 94 -5.18 -22.13 -18.07
N LEU A 95 -4.01 -22.07 -17.42
CA LEU A 95 -3.14 -20.88 -17.35
C LEU A 95 -2.75 -20.36 -18.74
N LYS A 96 -2.38 -21.25 -19.67
CA LYS A 96 -2.02 -20.87 -21.04
C LYS A 96 -3.22 -20.29 -21.80
N LEU A 97 -4.39 -20.91 -21.69
CA LEU A 97 -5.62 -20.42 -22.33
C LEU A 97 -6.03 -19.05 -21.77
N TRP A 98 -5.99 -18.88 -20.44
CA TRP A 98 -6.24 -17.59 -19.79
C TRP A 98 -5.20 -16.53 -20.17
N GLY A 99 -3.92 -16.88 -20.26
CA GLY A 99 -2.89 -15.95 -20.72
C GLY A 99 -3.14 -15.46 -22.15
N THR A 100 -3.55 -16.35 -23.04
CA THR A 100 -3.89 -16.01 -24.43
C THR A 100 -5.13 -15.12 -24.49
N PHE A 101 -6.16 -15.46 -23.71
CA PHE A 101 -7.38 -14.67 -23.58
C PHE A 101 -7.11 -13.26 -23.03
N LEU A 102 -6.35 -13.15 -21.94
CA LEU A 102 -5.98 -11.87 -21.33
C LEU A 102 -5.16 -11.00 -22.27
N LEU A 103 -4.23 -11.60 -23.04
CA LEU A 103 -3.48 -10.88 -24.06
C LEU A 103 -4.42 -10.33 -25.15
N LEU A 104 -5.35 -11.14 -25.65
CA LEU A 104 -6.32 -10.74 -26.67
C LEU A 104 -7.26 -9.64 -26.16
N ILE A 105 -7.66 -9.67 -24.88
CA ILE A 105 -8.50 -8.64 -24.25
C ILE A 105 -7.71 -7.36 -23.92
N SER A 106 -6.42 -7.46 -23.64
CA SER A 106 -5.61 -6.28 -23.30
C SER A 106 -5.56 -5.25 -24.43
N VAL A 107 -5.60 -5.69 -25.69
CA VAL A 107 -5.55 -4.82 -26.88
C VAL A 107 -6.78 -3.89 -26.97
N PRO A 108 -8.03 -4.38 -26.99
CA PRO A 108 -9.20 -3.52 -27.01
C PRO A 108 -9.36 -2.70 -25.72
N ILE A 109 -8.92 -3.19 -24.56
CA ILE A 109 -8.92 -2.39 -23.31
C ILE A 109 -7.95 -1.21 -23.42
N LEU A 110 -6.73 -1.43 -23.94
CA LEU A 110 -5.75 -0.35 -24.10
C LEU A 110 -6.23 0.68 -25.12
N GLN A 111 -6.86 0.22 -26.21
CA GLN A 111 -7.50 1.08 -27.20
C GLN A 111 -8.67 1.87 -26.59
N ALA A 112 -9.54 1.21 -25.81
CA ALA A 112 -10.65 1.85 -25.12
C ALA A 112 -10.17 2.87 -24.07
N LEU A 113 -9.08 2.58 -23.35
CA LEU A 113 -8.45 3.52 -22.41
C LEU A 113 -7.79 4.70 -23.12
N ALA A 114 -7.17 4.49 -24.29
CA ALA A 114 -6.63 5.56 -25.10
C ALA A 114 -7.76 6.47 -25.63
N ILE A 115 -8.83 5.88 -26.19
CA ILE A 115 -10.02 6.60 -26.65
C ILE A 115 -10.73 7.30 -25.49
N ALA A 116 -10.85 6.66 -24.32
CA ALA A 116 -11.43 7.26 -23.12
C ALA A 116 -10.54 8.39 -22.59
N GLY A 117 -9.22 8.27 -22.64
CA GLY A 117 -8.30 9.35 -22.29
C GLY A 117 -8.49 10.57 -23.20
N GLU A 118 -8.62 10.33 -24.50
CA GLU A 118 -8.93 11.37 -25.50
C GLU A 118 -10.34 11.95 -25.34
N ALA A 119 -11.32 11.15 -24.92
CA ALA A 119 -12.71 11.58 -24.68
C ALA A 119 -12.90 12.28 -23.32
N VAL A 120 -12.12 11.96 -22.30
CA VAL A 120 -12.17 12.59 -20.97
C VAL A 120 -11.51 13.97 -21.00
N LEU A 121 -10.48 14.17 -21.81
CA LEU A 121 -9.81 15.46 -21.95
C LEU A 121 -10.77 16.62 -22.29
N PRO A 122 -11.68 16.51 -23.30
CA PRO A 122 -12.68 17.52 -23.55
C PRO A 122 -13.69 17.63 -22.40
N HIS A 123 -14.00 16.56 -21.66
CA HIS A 123 -14.88 16.64 -20.48
C HIS A 123 -14.24 17.38 -19.28
N VAL A 124 -12.94 17.23 -19.05
CA VAL A 124 -12.21 17.99 -18.03
C VAL A 124 -12.14 19.47 -18.44
N LEU A 125 -11.90 19.74 -19.73
CA LEU A 125 -11.97 21.08 -20.29
C LEU A 125 -13.38 21.67 -20.22
N THR A 126 -14.44 20.90 -20.47
CA THR A 126 -15.82 21.37 -20.33
C THR A 126 -16.21 21.53 -18.87
N ALA A 127 -15.75 20.68 -17.94
CA ALA A 127 -15.97 20.86 -16.51
C ALA A 127 -15.25 22.12 -15.99
N ALA A 128 -14.03 22.37 -16.44
CA ALA A 128 -13.31 23.62 -16.15
C ALA A 128 -14.01 24.84 -16.74
N LYS A 129 -14.51 24.74 -17.99
CA LYS A 129 -15.34 25.78 -18.62
C LYS A 129 -16.68 25.96 -17.89
N MET A 130 -17.35 24.89 -17.49
CA MET A 130 -18.60 24.95 -16.73
C MET A 130 -18.38 25.53 -15.33
N ALA A 131 -17.26 25.23 -14.66
CA ALA A 131 -16.90 25.87 -13.40
C ALA A 131 -16.63 27.37 -13.61
N ALA A 132 -15.94 27.75 -14.69
CA ALA A 132 -15.74 29.15 -15.05
C ALA A 132 -17.05 29.87 -15.41
N ASP A 133 -17.95 29.21 -16.14
CA ASP A 133 -19.27 29.72 -16.52
C ASP A 133 -20.23 29.76 -15.33
N TYR A 134 -20.12 28.81 -14.41
CA TYR A 134 -20.90 28.80 -13.17
C TYR A 134 -20.47 29.95 -12.27
N VAL A 135 -19.15 30.14 -12.11
CA VAL A 135 -18.61 31.31 -11.41
C VAL A 135 -19.04 32.58 -12.12
N SER A 136 -19.01 32.67 -13.47
CA SER A 136 -19.40 33.89 -14.20
C SER A 136 -20.91 34.21 -14.15
N LYS A 137 -21.75 33.23 -13.83
CA LYS A 137 -23.20 33.40 -13.63
C LYS A 137 -23.62 33.68 -12.17
N MET A 138 -22.73 33.47 -11.20
CA MET A 138 -23.03 33.80 -9.81
C MET A 138 -23.26 35.30 -9.63
N ASP A 139 -24.04 35.67 -8.61
CA ASP A 139 -24.17 37.08 -8.22
C ASP A 139 -22.79 37.72 -7.99
N PRO A 140 -22.62 39.01 -8.31
CA PRO A 140 -21.34 39.70 -8.18
C PRO A 140 -20.75 39.63 -6.75
N LEU A 141 -21.61 39.50 -5.73
CA LEU A 141 -21.19 39.29 -4.34
C LEU A 141 -20.55 37.91 -4.10
N HIS A 142 -21.14 36.85 -4.65
CA HIS A 142 -20.62 35.49 -4.51
C HIS A 142 -19.35 35.28 -5.35
N GLN A 143 -19.29 35.88 -6.55
CA GLN A 143 -18.07 35.95 -7.35
C GLN A 143 -16.93 36.64 -6.61
N ALA A 144 -17.21 37.80 -6.00
CA ALA A 144 -16.23 38.51 -5.20
C ALA A 144 -15.77 37.67 -4.01
N LEU A 145 -16.67 36.94 -3.33
CA LEU A 145 -16.32 36.09 -2.20
C LEU A 145 -15.43 34.91 -2.61
N VAL A 146 -15.72 34.23 -3.72
CA VAL A 146 -14.89 33.15 -4.28
C VAL A 146 -13.53 33.70 -4.72
N ALA A 147 -13.50 34.83 -5.42
CA ALA A 147 -12.25 35.46 -5.84
C ALA A 147 -11.39 35.88 -4.64
N VAL A 148 -12.00 36.49 -3.61
CA VAL A 148 -11.33 36.90 -2.37
C VAL A 148 -10.84 35.69 -1.58
N THR A 149 -11.60 34.60 -1.49
CA THR A 149 -11.14 33.37 -0.80
C THR A 149 -9.98 32.71 -1.54
N VAL A 150 -10.01 32.63 -2.87
CA VAL A 150 -8.89 32.10 -3.67
C VAL A 150 -7.66 33.01 -3.54
N LEU A 151 -7.82 34.33 -3.63
CA LEU A 151 -6.74 35.30 -3.39
C LEU A 151 -6.20 35.19 -1.97
N PHE A 152 -7.07 35.08 -0.97
CA PHE A 152 -6.69 34.94 0.43
C PHE A 152 -5.88 33.66 0.65
N VAL A 153 -6.32 32.51 0.12
CA VAL A 153 -5.57 31.26 0.17
C VAL A 153 -4.22 31.41 -0.54
N GLY A 154 -4.19 32.02 -1.72
CA GLY A 154 -2.96 32.30 -2.47
C GLY A 154 -1.98 33.22 -1.71
N ILE A 155 -2.50 34.26 -1.04
CA ILE A 155 -1.74 35.18 -0.19
C ILE A 155 -1.25 34.47 1.08
N CYS A 156 -2.09 33.65 1.73
CA CYS A 156 -1.72 32.84 2.88
C CYS A 156 -0.56 31.88 2.58
N ILE A 157 -0.58 31.26 1.40
CA ILE A 157 0.49 30.40 0.90
C ILE A 157 1.73 31.25 0.58
N ARG A 158 1.59 32.34 -0.20
CA ARG A 158 2.71 33.17 -0.67
C ARG A 158 3.43 33.92 0.45
N GLN A 159 2.69 34.47 1.41
CA GLN A 159 3.27 35.19 2.56
C GLN A 159 3.80 34.25 3.64
N GLY A 160 3.67 32.94 3.45
CA GLY A 160 4.16 31.95 4.41
C GLY A 160 3.42 31.99 5.74
N TYR A 161 2.17 32.48 5.78
CA TYR A 161 1.34 32.40 6.99
C TYR A 161 1.12 30.95 7.41
N VAL A 162 0.96 30.04 6.44
CA VAL A 162 0.91 28.59 6.69
C VAL A 162 2.21 28.11 7.36
N HIS A 163 3.37 28.64 6.94
CA HIS A 163 4.64 28.32 7.57
C HIS A 163 4.74 28.87 9.00
N LYS A 164 4.35 30.13 9.23
CA LYS A 164 4.32 30.73 10.57
C LYS A 164 3.36 30.00 11.52
N ALA A 165 2.14 29.70 11.06
CA ALA A 165 1.15 28.94 11.80
C ALA A 165 1.67 27.54 12.13
N ARG A 166 2.31 26.86 11.16
CA ARG A 166 2.96 25.56 11.38
C ARG A 166 4.07 25.65 12.42
N VAL A 167 4.94 26.65 12.35
CA VAL A 167 6.02 26.85 13.32
C VAL A 167 5.45 27.12 14.72
N GLN A 168 4.41 27.95 14.83
CA GLN A 168 3.74 28.23 16.09
C GLN A 168 3.07 26.99 16.66
N TYR A 169 2.35 26.22 15.84
CA TYR A 169 1.76 24.93 16.21
C TYR A 169 2.83 23.95 16.72
N VAL A 170 3.96 23.82 16.02
CA VAL A 170 5.06 22.95 16.46
C VAL A 170 5.64 23.43 17.79
N ARG A 171 5.79 24.74 18.00
CA ARG A 171 6.29 25.32 19.25
C ARG A 171 5.32 25.09 20.41
N THR A 172 4.03 25.37 20.22
CA THR A 172 3.01 25.17 21.26
C THR A 172 2.87 23.70 21.60
N ARG A 173 2.80 22.83 20.60
CA ARG A 173 2.80 21.36 20.78
C ARG A 173 4.00 20.90 21.58
N ARG A 174 5.22 21.35 21.24
CA ARG A 174 6.43 20.97 21.98
C ARG A 174 6.39 21.44 23.44
N SER A 175 5.90 22.65 23.70
CA SER A 175 5.74 23.15 25.07
C SER A 175 4.75 22.29 25.87
N LEU A 176 3.63 21.91 25.26
CA LEU A 176 2.63 21.04 25.88
C LEU A 176 3.21 19.64 26.14
N GLU A 177 3.92 19.04 25.19
CA GLU A 177 4.58 17.75 25.36
C GLU A 177 5.59 17.76 26.51
N LEU A 178 6.36 18.84 26.67
CA LEU A 178 7.32 18.97 27.78
C LEU A 178 6.63 19.08 29.14
N ARG A 179 5.59 19.92 29.25
CA ARG A 179 4.79 20.04 30.48
C ARG A 179 4.13 18.72 30.85
N TYR A 180 3.57 18.05 29.86
CA TYR A 180 2.97 16.74 30.01
C TYR A 180 3.99 15.68 30.47
N ARG A 181 5.19 15.63 29.88
CA ARG A 181 6.25 14.70 30.33
C ARG A 181 6.71 15.00 31.76
N ALA A 182 6.82 16.26 32.15
CA ALA A 182 7.15 16.64 33.53
C ALA A 182 6.05 16.18 34.50
N PHE A 183 4.79 16.36 34.13
CA PHE A 183 3.64 15.86 34.89
C PHE A 183 3.66 14.34 35.04
N VAL A 184 3.81 13.60 33.93
CA VAL A 184 3.90 12.13 33.96
C VAL A 184 5.11 11.65 34.77
N ALA A 185 6.26 12.33 34.66
CA ALA A 185 7.44 12.01 35.45
C ALA A 185 7.17 12.16 36.96
N SER A 186 6.52 13.27 37.35
CA SER A 186 6.13 13.53 38.75
C SER A 186 5.15 12.48 39.28
N LEU A 187 4.21 12.01 38.44
CA LEU A 187 3.28 10.94 38.78
C LEU A 187 3.98 9.58 38.87
N SER A 188 4.88 9.28 37.92
CA SER A 188 5.57 7.98 37.85
C SER A 188 6.47 7.72 39.05
N ALA A 189 6.98 8.77 39.69
CA ALA A 189 7.78 8.69 40.90
C ALA A 189 6.99 8.15 42.11
N LYS A 190 5.66 8.35 42.12
CA LYS A 190 4.78 7.89 43.20
C LYS A 190 3.94 6.67 42.78
N TRP A 191 3.44 6.64 41.55
CA TRP A 191 2.49 5.63 41.05
C TRP A 191 2.79 5.29 39.58
N ARG A 192 3.70 4.34 39.35
CA ARG A 192 4.15 3.95 38.00
C ARG A 192 3.02 3.45 37.09
N VAL A 193 2.12 2.63 37.62
CA VAL A 193 0.98 2.08 36.85
C VAL A 193 -0.01 3.16 36.46
N VAL A 194 -0.33 4.06 37.40
CA VAL A 194 -1.24 5.20 37.15
C VAL A 194 -0.64 6.11 36.09
N ALA A 195 0.67 6.41 36.16
CA ALA A 195 1.33 7.24 35.15
C ALA A 195 1.24 6.68 33.72
N ILE A 196 1.18 5.35 33.56
CA ILE A 196 1.04 4.68 32.26
C ILE A 196 -0.43 4.67 31.80
N LEU A 197 -1.39 4.34 32.68
CA LEU A 197 -2.79 4.15 32.30
C LEU A 197 -3.60 5.46 32.25
N LEU A 198 -3.29 6.42 33.11
CA LEU A 198 -4.03 7.68 33.24
C LEU A 198 -4.26 8.42 31.91
N PRO A 199 -3.27 8.59 31.02
CA PRO A 199 -3.48 9.31 29.76
C PRO A 199 -4.47 8.61 28.83
N HIS A 200 -4.51 7.28 28.91
CA HIS A 200 -5.31 6.43 28.03
C HIS A 200 -6.75 6.49 28.53
N PHE A 201 -6.94 6.31 29.83
CA PHE A 201 -8.23 6.45 30.49
C PHE A 201 -8.82 7.85 30.29
N LEU A 202 -8.03 8.91 30.51
CA LEU A 202 -8.49 10.29 30.30
C LEU A 202 -8.90 10.54 28.85
N PHE A 203 -8.16 10.01 27.88
CA PHE A 203 -8.53 10.16 26.47
C PHE A 203 -9.88 9.50 26.18
N PHE A 204 -10.10 8.27 26.60
CA PHE A 204 -11.37 7.58 26.35
C PHE A 204 -12.53 8.18 27.13
N ALA A 205 -12.32 8.61 28.38
CA ALA A 205 -13.33 9.30 29.17
C ALA A 205 -13.74 10.62 28.51
N LEU A 206 -12.77 11.45 28.11
CA LEU A 206 -13.04 12.71 27.40
C LEU A 206 -13.68 12.49 26.03
N SER A 207 -13.27 11.44 25.31
CA SER A 207 -13.87 11.12 24.01
C SER A 207 -15.31 10.65 24.15
N TYR A 208 -15.61 9.86 25.19
CA TYR A 208 -16.97 9.41 25.50
C TYR A 208 -17.88 10.58 25.87
N GLU A 209 -17.40 11.48 26.74
CA GLU A 209 -18.13 12.73 27.04
C GLU A 209 -18.30 13.57 25.78
N ALA A 210 -17.24 13.77 24.99
CA ALA A 210 -17.33 14.55 23.76
C ALA A 210 -18.34 13.99 22.75
N LEU A 211 -18.48 12.67 22.65
CA LEU A 211 -19.50 12.02 21.80
C LEU A 211 -20.93 12.38 22.25
N TYR A 212 -21.17 12.50 23.56
CA TYR A 212 -22.49 12.85 24.09
C TYR A 212 -22.88 14.29 23.75
N TRP A 213 -21.90 15.21 23.74
CA TRP A 213 -22.13 16.63 23.46
C TRP A 213 -21.95 17.03 21.99
N LEU A 214 -21.62 16.08 21.11
CA LEU A 214 -21.30 16.39 19.71
C LEU A 214 -22.57 16.67 18.88
N PRO A 215 -22.62 17.78 18.10
CA PRO A 215 -23.65 18.00 17.09
C PRO A 215 -23.73 16.83 16.09
N THR A 216 -24.94 16.55 15.59
CA THR A 216 -25.21 15.48 14.62
C THR A 216 -24.32 15.58 13.38
N SER A 217 -24.10 16.78 12.85
CA SER A 217 -23.22 17.00 11.70
C SER A 217 -21.77 16.56 11.94
N LEU A 218 -21.25 16.70 13.17
CA LEU A 218 -19.90 16.22 13.52
C LEU A 218 -19.90 14.71 13.77
N MET A 219 -21.00 14.15 14.27
CA MET A 219 -21.17 12.71 14.40
C MET A 219 -21.17 12.02 13.02
N ASP A 220 -21.80 12.62 12.01
CA ASP A 220 -21.80 12.11 10.63
C ASP A 220 -20.40 12.12 10.00
N VAL A 221 -19.61 13.17 10.27
CA VAL A 221 -18.21 13.21 9.85
C VAL A 221 -17.39 12.13 10.57
N LEU A 222 -17.62 11.96 11.88
CA LEU A 222 -16.91 10.96 12.68
C LEU A 222 -17.31 9.53 12.32
N SER A 223 -18.52 9.29 11.80
CA SER A 223 -18.97 7.99 11.30
C SER A 223 -18.61 7.72 9.85
N SER A 224 -17.99 8.68 9.15
CA SER A 224 -17.66 8.54 7.74
C SER A 224 -16.57 7.48 7.47
N GLU A 225 -16.80 6.65 6.45
CA GLU A 225 -15.83 5.67 5.96
C GLU A 225 -14.58 6.34 5.38
N ALA A 226 -14.73 7.53 4.79
CA ALA A 226 -13.63 8.32 4.27
C ALA A 226 -12.66 8.75 5.38
N LEU A 227 -13.16 9.16 6.55
CA LEU A 227 -12.33 9.48 7.70
C LEU A 227 -11.64 8.23 8.24
N PHE A 228 -12.33 7.08 8.24
CA PHE A 228 -11.71 5.80 8.61
C PHE A 228 -10.56 5.44 7.68
N GLY A 229 -10.74 5.50 6.36
CA GLY A 229 -9.67 5.25 5.39
C GLY A 229 -8.51 6.25 5.52
N LEU A 230 -8.83 7.53 5.74
CA LEU A 230 -7.83 8.57 5.95
C LEU A 230 -7.02 8.33 7.23
N LEU A 231 -7.66 7.99 8.34
CA LEU A 231 -6.96 7.76 9.62
C LEU A 231 -6.26 6.41 9.67
N SER A 232 -6.82 5.36 9.05
CA SER A 232 -6.25 4.01 9.08
C SER A 232 -5.08 3.83 8.10
N VAL A 233 -5.09 4.53 6.98
CA VAL A 233 -4.08 4.34 5.92
C VAL A 233 -3.50 5.67 5.44
N GLY A 234 -4.34 6.66 5.10
CA GLY A 234 -3.86 7.89 4.47
C GLY A 234 -2.87 8.70 5.31
N TYR A 235 -3.20 8.97 6.58
CA TYR A 235 -2.36 9.69 7.53
C TYR A 235 -1.06 8.93 7.86
N PRO A 236 -1.09 7.64 8.24
CA PRO A 236 0.13 6.85 8.46
C PRO A 236 1.05 6.79 7.24
N LEU A 237 0.47 6.67 6.03
CA LEU A 237 1.22 6.67 4.78
C LEU A 237 1.94 8.01 4.56
N LEU A 238 1.22 9.12 4.66
CA LEU A 238 1.80 10.47 4.54
C LEU A 238 2.87 10.72 5.59
N HIS A 239 2.64 10.28 6.83
CA HIS A 239 3.60 10.39 7.91
C HIS A 239 4.86 9.56 7.64
N SER A 240 4.72 8.33 7.15
CA SER A 240 5.81 7.43 6.78
C SER A 240 6.68 8.03 5.67
N ILE A 241 6.05 8.54 4.60
CA ILE A 241 6.73 9.23 3.51
C ILE A 241 7.45 10.48 4.03
N GLY A 242 6.81 11.26 4.90
CA GLY A 242 7.39 12.45 5.53
C GLY A 242 8.65 12.14 6.35
N VAL A 243 8.63 11.06 7.14
CA VAL A 243 9.76 10.60 7.97
C VAL A 243 10.94 10.14 7.10
N ILE A 244 10.68 9.37 6.03
CA ILE A 244 11.73 8.95 5.08
C ILE A 244 12.33 10.17 4.37
N ARG A 245 11.47 11.07 3.88
CA ARG A 245 11.90 12.29 3.17
C ARG A 245 12.78 13.19 4.03
N GLN A 246 12.40 13.42 5.29
CA GLN A 246 13.16 14.29 6.18
C GLN A 246 14.61 13.80 6.35
N LYS A 247 14.81 12.48 6.49
CA LYS A 247 16.14 11.87 6.62
C LYS A 247 16.94 11.97 5.32
N ARG A 248 16.30 11.73 4.16
CA ARG A 248 16.98 11.76 2.85
C ARG A 248 17.35 13.16 2.38
N LEU A 249 16.56 14.18 2.73
CA LEU A 249 16.82 15.58 2.37
C LEU A 249 17.83 16.28 3.28
N TYR A 250 17.87 15.88 4.55
CA TYR A 250 18.82 16.41 5.52
C TYR A 250 19.70 15.27 6.06
N PRO A 251 20.48 14.58 5.20
CA PRO A 251 21.43 13.59 5.68
C PRO A 251 22.42 14.34 6.56
N LYS A 252 22.50 13.93 7.83
CA LYS A 252 23.31 14.57 8.86
C LYS A 252 24.71 14.82 8.31
N ARG A 253 25.03 16.09 8.00
CA ARG A 253 26.34 16.48 7.48
C ARG A 253 27.30 16.48 8.66
N SER A 254 27.87 15.32 8.96
CA SER A 254 29.02 15.16 9.86
C SER A 254 30.26 15.80 9.21
N ARG A 255 30.29 17.13 9.11
CA ARG A 255 31.53 17.88 8.91
C ARG A 255 31.89 18.56 10.23
N PRO A 256 33.04 18.24 10.84
CA PRO A 256 33.57 19.01 11.96
C PRO A 256 34.16 20.29 11.37
N GLY A 257 33.33 21.32 11.21
CA GLY A 257 33.77 22.59 10.65
C GLY A 257 32.73 23.68 10.82
N ALA A 258 32.92 24.51 11.84
CA ALA A 258 32.32 25.84 12.02
C ALA A 258 30.81 25.96 11.77
N THR A 259 29.98 25.24 12.53
CA THR A 259 28.57 25.65 12.71
C THR A 259 28.45 26.54 13.95
N ASN A 260 27.82 27.70 13.75
CA ASN A 260 27.46 28.68 14.78
C ASN A 260 26.98 28.00 16.08
N GLU A 261 27.40 28.51 17.25
CA GLU A 261 26.96 28.09 18.59
C GLU A 261 25.44 27.89 18.70
N LEU A 262 24.66 28.70 17.97
CA LEU A 262 23.21 28.66 17.92
C LEU A 262 22.68 27.40 17.20
N MET A 263 23.37 26.96 16.14
CA MET A 263 23.08 25.69 15.47
C MET A 263 23.47 24.50 16.34
N LYS A 264 24.60 24.57 17.06
CA LYS A 264 24.95 23.54 18.07
C LYS A 264 23.94 23.49 19.21
N LYS A 265 23.40 24.62 19.68
CA LYS A 265 22.28 24.66 20.64
C LYS A 265 21.01 24.06 20.05
N PHE A 266 20.65 24.37 18.80
CA PHE A 266 19.48 23.75 18.15
C PHE A 266 19.67 22.25 17.90
N GLU A 267 20.88 21.81 17.55
CA GLU A 267 21.23 20.39 17.36
C GLU A 267 21.22 19.64 18.69
N LYS A 268 21.67 20.29 19.78
CA LYS A 268 21.56 19.77 21.16
C LYS A 268 20.11 19.77 21.67
N ILE A 269 19.25 20.64 21.13
CA ILE A 269 17.80 20.70 21.39
C ILE A 269 17.02 19.69 20.51
N SER A 270 17.49 19.36 19.30
CA SER A 270 17.00 18.26 18.48
C SER A 270 17.74 16.98 18.86
N LEU A 271 17.31 16.38 19.98
CA LEU A 271 17.84 15.11 20.48
C LEU A 271 18.08 14.10 19.34
N PRO A 272 19.29 13.54 19.20
CA PRO A 272 19.58 12.51 18.19
C PRO A 272 18.66 11.28 18.32
N ASP A 273 18.09 11.04 19.51
CA ASP A 273 17.09 10.00 19.77
C ASP A 273 15.71 10.23 19.12
N TYR A 274 15.42 11.44 18.62
CA TYR A 274 14.08 11.76 18.10
C TYR A 274 13.82 11.17 16.71
N GLU A 275 14.84 11.10 15.85
CA GLU A 275 14.70 10.53 14.50
C GLU A 275 14.41 9.03 14.56
N TRP A 276 15.15 8.29 15.37
CA TRP A 276 14.93 6.85 15.53
C TRP A 276 13.53 6.52 16.06
N ARG A 277 13.01 7.35 16.97
CA ARG A 277 11.66 7.18 17.53
C ARG A 277 10.56 7.40 16.51
N SER A 278 10.74 8.25 15.50
CA SER A 278 9.70 8.45 14.47
C SER A 278 9.62 7.26 13.51
N TYR A 279 10.75 6.66 13.13
CA TYR A 279 10.78 5.40 12.39
C TYR A 279 10.13 4.27 13.19
N GLU A 280 10.53 4.13 14.45
CA GLU A 280 10.00 3.10 15.34
C GLU A 280 8.48 3.23 15.53
N ALA A 281 7.96 4.45 15.74
CA ALA A 281 6.53 4.70 15.87
C ALA A 281 5.75 4.36 14.59
N CYS A 282 6.21 4.81 13.42
CA CYS A 282 5.58 4.46 12.14
C CYS A 282 5.54 2.94 11.94
N LEU A 283 6.64 2.28 12.25
CA LEU A 283 6.79 0.85 12.02
C LEU A 283 5.89 0.03 12.97
N LYS A 284 5.82 0.41 14.25
CA LYS A 284 4.89 -0.18 15.23
C LYS A 284 3.44 -0.05 14.79
N TYR A 285 3.06 1.12 14.28
CA TYR A 285 1.72 1.32 13.72
C TYR A 285 1.45 0.36 12.57
N TRP A 286 2.34 0.28 11.58
CA TRP A 286 2.15 -0.61 10.44
C TRP A 286 2.10 -2.09 10.82
N VAL A 287 2.89 -2.51 11.81
CA VAL A 287 2.81 -3.86 12.37
C VAL A 287 1.43 -4.12 12.99
N LEU A 288 0.95 -3.21 13.84
CA LEU A 288 -0.37 -3.33 14.49
C LEU A 288 -1.50 -3.36 13.46
N TRP A 289 -1.47 -2.45 12.49
CA TRP A 289 -2.44 -2.38 11.41
C TRP A 289 -2.43 -3.67 10.56
N SER A 290 -1.24 -4.14 10.19
CA SER A 290 -1.07 -5.35 9.38
C SER A 290 -1.57 -6.60 10.10
N LEU A 291 -1.26 -6.73 11.40
CA LEU A 291 -1.78 -7.82 12.24
C LEU A 291 -3.31 -7.74 12.36
N ALA A 292 -3.87 -6.55 12.57
CA ALA A 292 -5.31 -6.36 12.64
C ALA A 292 -6.01 -6.75 11.33
N VAL A 293 -5.50 -6.29 10.19
CA VAL A 293 -6.01 -6.66 8.86
C VAL A 293 -5.94 -8.17 8.64
N CYS A 294 -4.85 -8.81 9.04
CA CYS A 294 -4.70 -10.27 8.92
C CYS A 294 -5.68 -11.02 9.84
N VAL A 295 -5.82 -10.60 11.10
CA VAL A 295 -6.74 -11.23 12.05
C VAL A 295 -8.17 -11.08 11.57
N ILE A 296 -8.60 -9.88 11.18
CA ILE A 296 -9.93 -9.66 10.60
C ILE A 296 -10.12 -10.51 9.34
N GLY A 297 -9.09 -10.56 8.48
CA GLY A 297 -9.07 -11.37 7.28
C GLY A 297 -9.20 -12.87 7.54
N MET A 298 -8.62 -13.39 8.61
CA MET A 298 -8.73 -14.81 8.98
C MET A 298 -10.05 -15.12 9.68
N VAL A 299 -10.48 -14.27 10.62
CA VAL A 299 -11.75 -14.41 11.34
C VAL A 299 -12.91 -14.47 10.34
N THR A 300 -12.94 -13.56 9.36
CA THR A 300 -13.97 -13.51 8.32
C THR A 300 -13.86 -14.64 7.26
N LEU A 301 -12.81 -15.46 7.28
CA LEU A 301 -12.74 -16.68 6.46
C LEU A 301 -13.52 -17.83 7.12
N PHE A 302 -13.42 -17.96 8.44
CA PHE A 302 -14.05 -19.06 9.19
C PHE A 302 -15.45 -18.73 9.69
N LEU A 303 -15.79 -17.45 9.83
CA LEU A 303 -17.10 -17.01 10.31
C LEU A 303 -18.02 -16.58 9.16
N PRO A 304 -19.26 -17.07 9.13
CA PRO A 304 -20.27 -16.60 8.18
C PRO A 304 -20.54 -15.10 8.33
N ALA A 305 -20.88 -14.44 7.22
CA ALA A 305 -21.13 -12.99 7.18
C ALA A 305 -22.18 -12.51 8.20
N PHE A 306 -23.24 -13.29 8.42
CA PHE A 306 -24.28 -12.95 9.40
C PHE A 306 -23.76 -12.93 10.85
N VAL A 307 -22.78 -13.78 11.20
CA VAL A 307 -22.16 -13.75 12.53
C VAL A 307 -21.29 -12.50 12.66
N THR A 308 -20.55 -12.18 11.60
CA THR A 308 -19.68 -11.00 11.60
C THR A 308 -20.47 -9.70 11.73
N SER A 309 -21.69 -9.61 11.18
CA SER A 309 -22.55 -8.42 11.33
C SER A 309 -23.04 -8.17 12.76
N PHE A 310 -23.09 -9.20 13.62
CA PHE A 310 -23.42 -8.99 15.04
C PHE A 310 -22.23 -8.45 15.85
N VAL A 311 -21.01 -8.56 15.32
CA VAL A 311 -19.76 -8.23 16.02
C VAL A 311 -19.11 -6.95 15.45
N THR A 312 -19.71 -6.31 14.45
CA THR A 312 -19.15 -5.08 13.87
C THR A 312 -19.22 -3.92 14.86
N ALA A 313 -18.05 -3.41 15.25
CA ALA A 313 -17.94 -2.19 16.04
C ALA A 313 -18.41 -0.97 15.21
N PRO A 314 -19.07 0.03 15.82
CA PRO A 314 -19.48 1.23 15.08
C PRO A 314 -18.26 2.02 14.56
N LEU A 315 -18.39 2.59 13.37
CA LEU A 315 -17.29 3.33 12.71
C LEU A 315 -16.75 4.50 13.53
N HIS A 316 -17.61 5.23 14.24
CA HIS A 316 -17.19 6.36 15.07
C HIS A 316 -16.26 5.92 16.23
N PHE A 317 -16.51 4.75 16.85
CA PHE A 317 -15.60 4.19 17.84
C PHE A 317 -14.26 3.79 17.22
N CYS A 318 -14.29 3.19 16.03
CA CYS A 318 -13.07 2.84 15.29
C CYS A 318 -12.24 4.09 14.97
N ASN A 319 -12.90 5.17 14.56
CA ASN A 319 -12.24 6.45 14.26
C ASN A 319 -11.66 7.10 15.52
N ILE A 320 -12.37 7.10 16.64
CA ILE A 320 -11.82 7.56 17.94
C ILE A 320 -10.61 6.71 18.35
N PHE A 321 -10.67 5.39 18.16
CA PHE A 321 -9.56 4.50 18.45
C PHE A 321 -8.34 4.78 17.56
N LEU A 322 -8.55 5.07 16.27
CA LEU A 322 -7.47 5.50 15.37
C LEU A 322 -6.88 6.85 15.79
N VAL A 323 -7.70 7.81 16.21
CA VAL A 323 -7.23 9.10 16.76
C VAL A 323 -6.42 8.87 18.04
N TRP A 324 -6.85 7.96 18.92
CA TRP A 324 -6.10 7.56 20.10
C TRP A 324 -4.73 6.98 19.76
N MET A 325 -4.65 6.12 18.73
CA MET A 325 -3.38 5.56 18.26
C MET A 325 -2.45 6.62 17.68
N HIS A 326 -2.98 7.58 16.91
CA HIS A 326 -2.20 8.66 16.29
C HIS A 326 -1.87 9.82 17.22
N SER A 327 -2.50 9.88 18.39
CA SER A 327 -2.33 10.97 19.33
C SER A 327 -0.91 10.96 19.93
N PRO A 328 -0.16 12.07 19.82
CA PRO A 328 1.20 12.14 20.34
C PRO A 328 1.25 12.18 21.87
N PHE A 329 0.11 12.46 22.52
CA PHE A 329 -0.01 12.54 23.97
C PHE A 329 -0.18 11.17 24.61
N THR A 330 -1.09 10.35 24.08
CA THR A 330 -1.40 9.02 24.61
C THR A 330 -0.41 7.97 24.14
N ARG A 331 0.15 8.12 22.91
CA ARG A 331 1.04 7.13 22.29
C ARG A 331 0.40 5.73 22.30
N GLY A 332 -0.86 5.68 21.87
CA GLY A 332 -1.65 4.46 21.87
C GLY A 332 -1.02 3.35 21.04
N ASP A 333 -0.35 3.71 19.95
CA ASP A 333 0.47 2.81 19.12
C ASP A 333 1.55 2.06 19.92
N ILE A 334 2.33 2.77 20.73
CA ILE A 334 3.40 2.18 21.54
C ILE A 334 2.80 1.32 22.65
N ALA A 335 1.76 1.81 23.32
CA ALA A 335 1.10 1.06 24.40
C ALA A 335 0.50 -0.25 23.88
N LEU A 336 -0.23 -0.18 22.77
CA LEU A 336 -0.83 -1.36 22.15
C LEU A 336 0.25 -2.33 21.65
N TYR A 337 1.31 -1.82 21.02
CA TYR A 337 2.45 -2.64 20.62
C TYR A 337 3.11 -3.32 21.81
N THR A 338 3.33 -2.63 22.93
CA THR A 338 3.94 -3.24 24.12
C THR A 338 3.08 -4.34 24.74
N TRP A 339 1.76 -4.24 24.61
CA TRP A 339 0.83 -5.27 25.06
C TRP A 339 0.76 -6.46 24.09
N LEU A 340 0.80 -6.20 22.78
CA LEU A 340 0.72 -7.24 21.73
C LEU A 340 2.06 -7.97 21.49
N SER A 341 3.18 -7.26 21.63
CA SER A 341 4.52 -7.77 21.36
C SER A 341 4.81 -9.09 22.09
N PRO A 342 4.54 -9.27 23.40
CA PRO A 342 4.76 -10.54 24.11
C PRO A 342 4.00 -11.74 23.53
N LEU A 343 2.86 -11.52 22.85
CA LEU A 343 2.08 -12.61 22.25
C LEU A 343 2.74 -13.13 20.95
N VAL A 344 3.49 -12.27 20.26
CA VAL A 344 4.13 -12.58 18.96
C VAL A 344 5.65 -12.83 19.09
N SER A 345 6.27 -12.17 20.08
CA SER A 345 7.71 -12.18 20.38
C SER A 345 8.34 -13.55 20.69
N PRO A 346 7.71 -14.52 21.39
CA PRO A 346 8.37 -15.80 21.68
C PRO A 346 8.77 -16.53 20.39
N TYR A 347 7.97 -16.40 19.34
CA TYR A 347 8.28 -16.97 18.04
C TYR A 347 9.21 -16.08 17.21
N ALA A 348 9.05 -14.75 17.23
CA ALA A 348 9.91 -13.83 16.46
C ALA A 348 11.39 -13.94 16.87
N ASN A 349 11.65 -14.10 18.18
CA ASN A 349 13.00 -14.34 18.68
C ASN A 349 13.52 -15.72 18.23
N CYS A 350 12.69 -16.77 18.17
CA CYS A 350 13.12 -18.09 17.69
C CYS A 350 13.56 -18.10 16.22
N ILE A 351 12.88 -17.37 15.33
CA ILE A 351 13.30 -17.31 13.90
C ILE A 351 14.58 -16.52 13.73
N HIS A 352 14.76 -15.41 14.47
CA HIS A 352 16.00 -14.66 14.44
C HIS A 352 17.15 -15.33 15.17
N GLU A 353 16.91 -15.98 16.30
CA GLU A 353 17.90 -16.84 16.96
C GLU A 353 18.26 -17.99 16.04
N ARG A 354 17.32 -18.55 15.27
CA ARG A 354 17.63 -19.56 14.25
C ARG A 354 18.40 -18.98 13.07
N GLU A 355 18.14 -17.75 12.64
CA GLU A 355 18.91 -17.06 11.59
C GLU A 355 20.32 -16.67 12.07
N ALA A 356 20.46 -16.32 13.35
CA ALA A 356 21.74 -16.00 14.01
C ALA A 356 22.50 -17.25 14.49
N ALA A 357 21.81 -18.36 14.75
CA ALA A 357 22.34 -19.65 15.19
C ALA A 357 22.40 -20.70 14.07
N VAL A 358 21.98 -20.37 12.85
CA VAL A 358 22.49 -21.04 11.64
C VAL A 358 23.99 -20.74 11.63
N HIS A 359 24.73 -21.70 12.20
CA HIS A 359 26.15 -21.62 12.54
C HIS A 359 26.99 -20.88 11.50
N PRO A 360 28.03 -20.12 11.91
CA PRO A 360 29.07 -19.69 10.97
C PRO A 360 29.69 -20.89 10.22
N GLU A 361 29.68 -22.09 10.81
CA GLU A 361 30.06 -23.35 10.13
C GLU A 361 29.03 -23.86 9.11
N ALA A 362 27.73 -23.66 9.34
CA ALA A 362 26.69 -24.00 8.37
C ALA A 362 26.64 -22.95 7.24
N GLU A 363 26.88 -21.69 7.57
CA GLU A 363 27.11 -20.62 6.61
C GLU A 363 28.43 -20.86 5.84
N GLU A 364 29.50 -21.36 6.46
CA GLU A 364 30.73 -21.77 5.77
C GLU A 364 30.50 -22.98 4.88
N LYS A 365 29.78 -24.01 5.34
CA LYS A 365 29.46 -25.20 4.53
C LYS A 365 28.52 -24.88 3.37
N THR A 366 27.51 -24.03 3.58
CA THR A 366 26.65 -23.54 2.50
C THR A 366 27.42 -22.61 1.58
N ASN A 367 28.20 -21.65 2.09
CA ASN A 367 29.09 -20.82 1.28
C ASN A 367 30.15 -21.65 0.54
N PHE A 368 30.63 -22.76 1.09
CA PHE A 368 31.56 -23.69 0.46
C PHE A 368 30.87 -24.50 -0.64
N LEU A 369 29.71 -25.11 -0.39
CA LEU A 369 28.90 -25.79 -1.39
C LEU A 369 28.47 -24.84 -2.52
N ILE A 370 28.11 -23.62 -2.16
CA ILE A 370 27.78 -22.53 -3.09
C ILE A 370 29.00 -22.15 -3.92
N ARG A 371 30.16 -21.92 -3.29
CA ARG A 371 31.42 -21.63 -4.00
C ARG A 371 31.85 -22.80 -4.88
N MET A 372 31.58 -24.04 -4.47
CA MET A 372 31.83 -25.25 -5.24
C MET A 372 30.87 -25.37 -6.43
N LEU A 373 29.58 -25.08 -6.27
CA LEU A 373 28.59 -25.06 -7.35
C LEU A 373 28.85 -23.94 -8.36
N VAL A 374 29.34 -22.79 -7.88
CA VAL A 374 29.81 -21.67 -8.71
C VAL A 374 31.11 -22.03 -9.44
N SER A 375 32.09 -22.65 -8.76
CA SER A 375 33.36 -23.05 -9.38
C SER A 375 33.18 -24.17 -10.39
N LEU A 376 32.21 -25.06 -10.19
CA LEU A 376 31.79 -26.09 -11.13
C LEU A 376 30.95 -25.54 -12.30
N ARG A 377 30.71 -24.22 -12.35
CA ARG A 377 29.90 -23.53 -13.39
C ARG A 377 28.45 -24.01 -13.50
N VAL A 378 27.98 -24.81 -12.53
CA VAL A 378 26.62 -25.37 -12.50
C VAL A 378 25.60 -24.27 -12.16
N VAL A 379 25.97 -23.30 -11.32
CA VAL A 379 25.09 -22.20 -10.93
C VAL A 379 25.82 -20.85 -11.09
N PRO A 380 25.34 -19.94 -11.94
CA PRO A 380 25.91 -18.59 -12.05
C PRO A 380 25.81 -17.83 -10.72
N GLU A 381 26.84 -17.07 -10.36
CA GLU A 381 26.96 -16.30 -9.09
C GLU A 381 25.72 -15.45 -8.75
N ARG A 382 24.99 -14.96 -9.76
CA ARG A 382 23.74 -14.22 -9.58
C ARG A 382 22.63 -15.02 -8.87
N HIS A 383 22.56 -16.33 -9.06
CA HIS A 383 21.51 -17.17 -8.48
C HIS A 383 21.84 -17.66 -7.07
N VAL A 384 23.09 -17.53 -6.65
CA VAL A 384 23.53 -17.87 -5.30
C VAL A 384 22.96 -16.89 -4.28
N HIS A 385 23.06 -15.60 -4.56
CA HIS A 385 22.48 -14.56 -3.72
C HIS A 385 20.95 -14.70 -3.67
N LEU A 386 20.33 -15.04 -4.80
CA LEU A 386 18.91 -15.36 -4.87
C LEU A 386 18.57 -16.56 -3.98
N ALA A 387 19.32 -17.67 -4.08
CA ALA A 387 19.07 -18.88 -3.27
C ALA A 387 19.24 -18.63 -1.76
N LYS A 388 20.25 -17.83 -1.36
CA LYS A 388 20.46 -17.44 0.04
C LYS A 388 19.31 -16.57 0.57
N ASP A 389 18.85 -15.61 -0.22
CA ASP A 389 17.69 -14.78 0.12
C ASP A 389 16.38 -15.57 0.10
N LEU A 390 16.25 -16.57 -0.77
CA LEU A 390 15.10 -17.46 -0.85
C LEU A 390 15.02 -18.36 0.39
N TRP A 391 16.18 -18.83 0.87
CA TRP A 391 16.30 -19.67 2.05
C TRP A 391 16.01 -18.91 3.34
N SER A 392 16.49 -17.66 3.47
CA SER A 392 16.18 -16.81 4.63
C SER A 392 14.69 -16.44 4.70
N GLN A 393 14.00 -16.42 3.57
CA GLN A 393 12.55 -16.19 3.47
C GLN A 393 11.73 -17.48 3.32
N GLY A 394 12.25 -18.63 3.77
CA GLY A 394 11.55 -19.91 3.74
C GLY A 394 10.07 -19.87 4.17
N PRO A 395 9.67 -19.12 5.22
CA PRO A 395 8.25 -18.99 5.57
C PRO A 395 7.42 -18.19 4.56
N ALA A 396 8.02 -17.25 3.83
CA ALA A 396 7.36 -16.50 2.76
C ALA A 396 7.12 -17.39 1.53
N LEU A 397 7.99 -18.38 1.28
CA LEU A 397 7.77 -19.42 0.27
C LEU A 397 6.59 -20.34 0.60
N PHE A 398 6.24 -20.50 1.88
CA PHE A 398 5.00 -21.19 2.26
C PHE A 398 3.76 -20.50 1.67
N GLY A 399 3.87 -19.21 1.35
CA GLY A 399 2.89 -18.46 0.56
C GLY A 399 2.57 -19.06 -0.79
N LEU A 400 3.51 -19.77 -1.42
CA LEU A 400 3.28 -20.46 -2.69
C LEU A 400 2.27 -21.60 -2.56
N LEU A 401 2.03 -22.14 -1.35
CA LEU A 401 0.96 -23.11 -1.14
C LEU A 401 -0.40 -22.51 -1.54
N PHE A 402 -0.61 -21.21 -1.25
CA PHE A 402 -1.85 -20.51 -1.60
C PHE A 402 -2.03 -20.34 -3.12
N MET A 403 -0.97 -20.48 -3.93
CA MET A 403 -1.12 -20.50 -5.40
C MET A 403 -1.93 -21.70 -5.89
N PHE A 404 -1.91 -22.82 -5.16
CA PHE A 404 -2.65 -24.02 -5.53
C PHE A 404 -4.03 -24.08 -4.90
N THR A 405 -4.43 -23.04 -4.16
CA THR A 405 -5.72 -23.00 -3.47
C THR A 405 -6.78 -22.24 -4.27
N PRO A 406 -8.08 -22.51 -4.04
CA PRO A 406 -9.18 -21.77 -4.66
C PRO A 406 -9.09 -20.26 -4.40
N GLY A 407 -9.63 -19.44 -5.32
CA GLY A 407 -9.45 -17.99 -5.32
C GLY A 407 -9.81 -17.28 -4.00
N PHE A 408 -10.82 -17.77 -3.25
CA PHE A 408 -11.19 -17.20 -1.96
C PHE A 408 -10.13 -17.45 -0.88
N VAL A 409 -9.46 -18.62 -0.89
CA VAL A 409 -8.36 -18.96 0.02
C VAL A 409 -7.12 -18.18 -0.39
N ALA A 410 -6.81 -18.11 -1.69
CA ALA A 410 -5.71 -17.33 -2.23
C ALA A 410 -5.82 -15.83 -1.86
N SER A 411 -7.04 -15.27 -1.88
CA SER A 411 -7.32 -13.90 -1.44
C SER A 411 -6.92 -13.65 0.01
N ARG A 412 -7.19 -14.60 0.93
CA ARG A 412 -6.75 -14.48 2.33
C ARG A 412 -5.26 -14.76 2.50
N GLY A 413 -4.71 -15.67 1.70
CA GLY A 413 -3.28 -15.91 1.57
C GLY A 413 -2.52 -14.64 1.19
N CYS A 414 -3.09 -13.78 0.33
CA CYS A 414 -2.51 -12.48 0.00
C CYS A 414 -2.34 -11.59 1.22
N SER A 415 -3.35 -11.49 2.08
CA SER A 415 -3.25 -10.69 3.31
C SER A 415 -2.22 -11.26 4.28
N LEU A 416 -2.19 -12.59 4.44
CA LEU A 416 -1.23 -13.25 5.34
C LEU A 416 0.21 -13.06 4.86
N MET A 417 0.46 -13.25 3.57
CA MET A 417 1.81 -13.16 2.99
C MET A 417 2.25 -11.71 2.76
N GLY A 418 1.33 -10.82 2.37
CA GLY A 418 1.61 -9.40 2.10
C GLY A 418 1.61 -8.50 3.35
N PHE A 419 0.99 -8.91 4.45
CA PHE A 419 0.93 -8.09 5.67
C PHE A 419 1.33 -8.86 6.92
N GLY A 420 0.85 -10.11 7.08
CA GLY A 420 1.07 -10.91 8.28
C GLY A 420 2.54 -11.29 8.47
N PHE A 421 3.15 -11.90 7.45
CA PHE A 421 4.57 -12.29 7.48
C PHE A 421 5.51 -11.08 7.63
N PRO A 422 5.37 -10.01 6.82
CA PRO A 422 6.11 -8.76 7.02
C PRO A 422 5.99 -8.17 8.43
N ALA A 423 4.78 -8.14 9.00
CA ALA A 423 4.56 -7.63 10.35
C ALA A 423 5.30 -8.48 11.39
N TYR A 424 5.27 -9.80 11.23
CA TYR A 424 5.99 -10.73 12.07
C TYR A 424 7.51 -10.52 12.02
N VAL A 425 8.11 -10.43 10.83
CA VAL A 425 9.56 -10.20 10.70
C VAL A 425 9.96 -8.82 11.23
N THR A 426 9.11 -7.82 11.01
CA THR A 426 9.33 -6.45 11.46
C THR A 426 9.39 -6.34 12.99
N ILE A 427 8.64 -7.16 13.72
CA ILE A 427 8.71 -7.23 15.20
C ILE A 427 10.11 -7.65 15.66
N GLY A 428 10.74 -8.61 14.99
CA GLY A 428 12.12 -9.02 15.24
C GLY A 428 13.10 -7.89 14.97
N VAL A 429 12.94 -7.21 13.83
CA VAL A 429 13.79 -6.09 13.42
C VAL A 429 13.70 -4.90 14.41
N LEU A 430 12.51 -4.64 14.96
CA LEU A 430 12.29 -3.61 15.99
C LEU A 430 13.13 -3.85 17.27
N GLY A 431 13.57 -5.09 17.53
CA GLY A 431 14.47 -5.43 18.65
C GLY A 431 15.93 -5.00 18.44
N GLU A 432 16.42 -4.99 17.18
CA GLU A 432 17.84 -4.80 16.87
C GLU A 432 18.25 -3.33 16.63
N LYS A 433 17.28 -2.41 16.56
CA LYS A 433 17.51 -0.96 16.44
C LYS A 433 18.38 -0.54 15.26
N ARG A 434 18.34 -1.25 14.12
CA ARG A 434 19.08 -0.89 12.88
C ARG A 434 18.23 0.00 11.94
N THR A 435 18.63 1.25 11.71
CA THR A 435 17.85 2.25 10.92
C THR A 435 17.62 1.83 9.49
N ARG A 436 18.63 1.21 8.86
CA ARG A 436 18.56 0.87 7.44
C ARG A 436 17.43 -0.12 7.16
N ARG A 437 17.24 -1.09 8.06
CA ARG A 437 16.13 -2.04 7.98
C ARG A 437 14.79 -1.38 8.27
N TYR A 438 14.73 -0.40 9.17
CA TYR A 438 13.49 0.35 9.43
C TYR A 438 13.02 1.12 8.20
N GLU A 439 13.94 1.81 7.52
CA GLU A 439 13.59 2.56 6.31
C GLU A 439 13.05 1.64 5.21
N TRP A 440 13.69 0.47 5.02
CA TRP A 440 13.24 -0.52 4.04
C TRP A 440 11.85 -1.07 4.36
N TRP A 441 11.57 -1.46 5.61
CA TRP A 441 10.25 -1.95 6.00
C TRP A 441 9.17 -0.87 5.95
N ILE A 442 9.47 0.38 6.30
CA ILE A 442 8.51 1.48 6.16
C ILE A 442 8.20 1.74 4.68
N ALA A 443 9.20 1.68 3.80
CA ALA A 443 8.99 1.78 2.35
C ALA A 443 8.14 0.61 1.85
N TYR A 444 8.41 -0.62 2.34
CA TYR A 444 7.59 -1.80 2.08
C TYR A 444 6.12 -1.59 2.45
N PHE A 445 5.80 -1.30 3.71
CA PHE A 445 4.41 -1.12 4.13
C PHE A 445 3.71 0.02 3.38
N SER A 446 4.43 1.11 3.11
CA SER A 446 3.87 2.24 2.35
C SER A 446 3.47 1.82 0.93
N VAL A 447 4.35 1.10 0.23
CA VAL A 447 4.07 0.62 -1.14
C VAL A 447 3.07 -0.52 -1.13
N ALA A 448 3.22 -1.51 -0.26
CA ALA A 448 2.34 -2.67 -0.17
C ALA A 448 0.89 -2.26 0.06
N VAL A 449 0.63 -1.32 0.97
CA VAL A 449 -0.72 -0.81 1.20
C VAL A 449 -1.24 -0.02 0.00
N THR A 450 -0.41 0.83 -0.62
CA THR A 450 -0.83 1.58 -1.81
C THR A 450 -1.19 0.65 -2.97
N VAL A 451 -0.37 -0.37 -3.21
CA VAL A 451 -0.58 -1.40 -4.24
C VAL A 451 -1.79 -2.26 -3.89
N ASP A 452 -1.98 -2.65 -2.63
CA ASP A 452 -3.13 -3.43 -2.19
C ASP A 452 -4.45 -2.68 -2.42
N TYR A 453 -4.52 -1.41 -2.07
CA TYR A 453 -5.69 -0.56 -2.32
C TYR A 453 -5.95 -0.40 -3.81
N LEU A 454 -4.90 -0.18 -4.61
CA LEU A 454 -5.03 -0.08 -6.07
C LEU A 454 -5.54 -1.38 -6.69
N ILE A 455 -4.95 -2.51 -6.34
CA ILE A 455 -5.37 -3.83 -6.83
C ILE A 455 -6.78 -4.14 -6.34
N THR A 456 -7.13 -3.82 -5.10
CA THR A 456 -8.48 -4.08 -4.57
C THR A 456 -9.53 -3.21 -5.25
N ALA A 457 -9.19 -1.95 -5.57
CA ALA A 457 -10.05 -1.08 -6.37
C ALA A 457 -10.29 -1.65 -7.78
N ILE A 458 -9.23 -2.13 -8.45
CA ILE A 458 -9.33 -2.80 -9.76
C ILE A 458 -10.11 -4.12 -9.64
N GLY A 459 -9.89 -4.86 -8.55
CA GLY A 459 -10.54 -6.13 -8.27
C GLY A 459 -12.03 -6.02 -8.03
N ARG A 460 -12.57 -4.83 -7.73
CA ARG A 460 -14.02 -4.61 -7.70
C ARG A 460 -14.65 -4.85 -9.07
N GLU A 461 -13.95 -4.51 -10.15
CA GLU A 461 -14.42 -4.63 -11.53
C GLU A 461 -13.93 -5.93 -12.19
N ILE A 462 -12.71 -6.38 -11.85
CA ILE A 462 -12.00 -7.46 -12.55
C ILE A 462 -11.84 -8.72 -11.67
N GLY A 463 -12.33 -8.71 -10.42
CA GLY A 463 -12.12 -9.79 -9.44
C GLY A 463 -12.78 -11.13 -9.81
N TRP A 464 -13.64 -11.16 -10.82
CA TRP A 464 -14.22 -12.38 -11.39
C TRP A 464 -13.23 -13.13 -12.30
N ILE A 465 -12.16 -12.49 -12.75
CA ILE A 465 -11.13 -13.15 -13.56
C ILE A 465 -10.40 -14.19 -12.69
N PRO A 466 -10.38 -15.47 -13.09
CA PRO A 466 -9.65 -16.48 -12.35
C PRO A 466 -8.16 -16.13 -12.31
N LEU A 467 -7.50 -16.50 -11.22
CA LEU A 467 -6.10 -16.19 -10.93
C LEU A 467 -5.81 -14.71 -10.62
N PHE A 468 -6.82 -13.84 -10.56
CA PHE A 468 -6.63 -12.45 -10.13
C PHE A 468 -5.93 -12.35 -8.77
N TYR A 469 -6.40 -13.14 -7.79
CA TYR A 469 -5.81 -13.18 -6.45
C TYR A 469 -4.42 -13.85 -6.44
N HIS A 470 -4.14 -14.76 -7.37
CA HIS A 470 -2.83 -15.39 -7.54
C HIS A 470 -1.80 -14.38 -8.05
N VAL A 471 -2.18 -13.53 -9.02
CA VAL A 471 -1.35 -12.41 -9.47
C VAL A 471 -1.13 -11.41 -8.33
N LYS A 472 -2.18 -11.06 -7.58
CA LYS A 472 -2.06 -10.22 -6.39
C LYS A 472 -1.05 -10.78 -5.39
N LEU A 473 -1.12 -12.09 -5.11
CA LEU A 473 -0.18 -12.78 -4.22
C LEU A 473 1.26 -12.68 -4.73
N LEU A 474 1.50 -12.95 -6.02
CA LEU A 474 2.83 -12.85 -6.63
C LEU A 474 3.39 -11.42 -6.56
N VAL A 475 2.56 -10.41 -6.79
CA VAL A 475 2.96 -9.00 -6.65
C VAL A 475 3.35 -8.69 -5.21
N MET A 476 2.54 -9.12 -4.22
CA MET A 476 2.86 -8.92 -2.80
C MET A 476 4.16 -9.65 -2.39
N MET A 477 4.36 -10.86 -2.90
CA MET A 477 5.60 -11.62 -2.69
C MET A 477 6.80 -10.90 -3.33
N TRP A 478 6.67 -10.37 -4.55
CA TRP A 478 7.73 -9.65 -5.21
C TRP A 478 8.12 -8.36 -4.46
N LEU A 479 7.16 -7.66 -3.84
CA LEU A 479 7.42 -6.47 -3.04
C LEU A 479 8.27 -6.76 -1.78
N GLN A 480 8.06 -7.90 -1.13
CA GLN A 480 8.75 -8.26 0.11
C GLN A 480 10.17 -8.80 -0.11
N PHE A 481 10.48 -9.33 -1.30
CA PHE A 481 11.79 -9.94 -1.54
C PHE A 481 12.92 -8.88 -1.56
N PRO A 482 13.89 -8.95 -0.63
CA PRO A 482 15.01 -8.01 -0.52
C PRO A 482 15.91 -8.06 -1.76
N TYR A 483 16.04 -9.22 -2.43
CA TYR A 483 16.79 -9.36 -3.67
C TYR A 483 16.28 -8.43 -4.78
N PHE A 484 14.96 -8.33 -4.95
CA PHE A 484 14.36 -7.50 -6.01
C PHE A 484 14.26 -6.03 -5.60
N GLN A 485 14.25 -5.73 -4.30
CA GLN A 485 14.02 -4.40 -3.76
C GLN A 485 12.76 -3.74 -4.38
N GLY A 486 11.74 -4.55 -4.69
CA GLY A 486 10.57 -4.11 -5.46
C GLY A 486 9.86 -2.93 -4.81
N ALA A 487 9.64 -3.02 -3.50
CA ALA A 487 9.06 -1.93 -2.74
C ALA A 487 9.92 -0.66 -2.74
N GLU A 488 11.24 -0.76 -2.56
CA GLU A 488 12.10 0.43 -2.56
C GLU A 488 12.15 1.11 -3.93
N ARG A 489 12.19 0.33 -5.01
CA ARG A 489 12.15 0.84 -6.39
C ARG A 489 10.84 1.58 -6.69
N ILE A 490 9.70 0.98 -6.34
CA ILE A 490 8.40 1.64 -6.51
C ILE A 490 8.29 2.85 -5.61
N PHE A 491 8.75 2.76 -4.36
CA PHE A 491 8.73 3.88 -3.44
C PHE A 491 9.49 5.07 -4.00
N ASN A 492 10.68 4.82 -4.54
CA ASN A 492 11.49 5.83 -5.20
C ASN A 492 10.81 6.35 -6.48
N ALA A 493 10.22 5.51 -7.32
CA ALA A 493 9.56 5.95 -8.56
C ALA A 493 8.32 6.82 -8.28
N CYS A 494 7.44 6.38 -7.38
CA CYS A 494 6.15 7.01 -7.13
C CYS A 494 6.22 8.17 -6.14
N PHE A 495 7.04 8.08 -5.08
CA PHE A 495 7.04 9.08 -4.00
C PHE A 495 8.22 10.06 -4.07
N SER A 496 9.24 9.83 -4.91
CA SER A 496 10.29 10.84 -5.12
C SER A 496 9.84 11.98 -6.04
N SER A 497 8.97 11.70 -7.02
CA SER A 497 8.52 12.65 -8.05
C SER A 497 7.44 13.62 -7.53
N VAL A 498 6.55 13.16 -6.66
CA VAL A 498 5.41 13.95 -6.14
C VAL A 498 5.87 15.09 -5.21
N PHE A 499 7.10 15.07 -4.72
CA PHE A 499 7.58 16.05 -3.72
C PHE A 499 8.94 16.69 -4.05
N ILE A 500 9.27 16.84 -5.34
CA ILE A 500 10.48 17.52 -5.84
C ILE A 500 10.70 18.82 -5.07
N VAL A 501 11.80 18.85 -4.30
CA VAL A 501 12.32 20.09 -3.74
C VAL A 501 13.03 20.79 -4.89
N PRO A 502 12.66 22.03 -5.25
CA PRO A 502 13.48 22.80 -6.17
C PRO A 502 14.87 22.92 -5.54
N GLU A 503 15.89 22.42 -6.22
CA GLU A 503 17.29 22.65 -5.82
C GLU A 503 17.43 24.13 -5.48
N ARG A 504 17.77 24.40 -4.23
CA ARG A 504 18.20 25.73 -3.83
C ARG A 504 19.51 25.93 -4.59
N LYS A 505 19.46 26.72 -5.66
CA LYS A 505 20.68 27.33 -6.20
C LYS A 505 21.27 28.10 -5.04
N ASP A 506 22.40 27.61 -4.54
CA ASP A 506 23.28 28.37 -3.68
C ASP A 506 23.82 29.51 -4.56
N GLU A 507 23.22 30.69 -4.42
CA GLU A 507 23.77 31.98 -4.84
C GLU A 507 24.31 32.70 -3.60
#